data_AF-A0A7M4DIR2-F1
#
_entry.id   AF-A0A7M4DIR2-F1
#
_cell.length_a   1.000
_cell.length_b   1.000
_cell.length_c   1.000
_cell.angle_alpha   90.00
_cell.angle_beta   90.00
_cell.angle_gamma   90.00
#
_symmetry.space_group_name_H-M   'P 1'
#
loop_
_entity.id
_entity.type
_entity.pdbx_description
1 polymer ?
#
loop_
_entity_poly.entity_id
_entity_poly.type
_entity_poly.pdbx_seq_one_letter_code
_entity_poly.pdbx_strand_id
1 'polypeptide(L)'
;MTDPISAPPLRVLATFAHPDDETLGAGAVLATLARRAEVTVVTATRGERGEVIPAELKYVEGDGPALAAVREEELSAALAALGVTRHHFLDSLAEPGTAGYTDSGMAWAPGSTVRAVPAPDATADAFSLAGVDAPARLLAGLIRTLRPDLVITEEPDGGYGHPDHVHIHRVTMRAVELAANPVQAGGTGAPSGAGATAGAEEPASPWSVPVVAFSVRGAQASRRAAAWLQAAPDRPRTATSGQALSVPDPDGEMASQVVPDGEVDLEVDVTQVAGQLVAAMAAHRTQVQLATRVDATDAVGWFALSNDILVPIPARAGLQVAQGHGTPEDLHRLLAPTTGTGRTDAEGAVEPPPSWYPPVMAVFSVLLGVILGATGTAFHRWSEPWGLVIALLAILAAGVLSRTFADGRGLFGYGIGVVLTVLAMTYLGPGGDVVVSDDAIGVAWLLGSMLAVLLGAFAPRRWFRDDA
;
A
#
# COMPACT_ATOMS: atom_id res chain seq x y z
N MET A 1 -39.87 10.04 7.31
CA MET A 1 -39.06 9.76 6.12
C MET A 1 -37.84 9.03 6.63
N THR A 2 -37.79 7.72 6.41
CA THR A 2 -36.64 6.88 6.73
C THR A 2 -35.54 7.22 5.73
N ASP A 3 -34.36 7.63 6.21
CA ASP A 3 -33.17 7.75 5.37
C ASP A 3 -32.97 6.45 4.58
N PRO A 4 -32.62 6.52 3.28
CA PRO A 4 -32.23 5.33 2.56
C PRO A 4 -30.96 4.81 3.22
N ILE A 5 -31.06 3.67 3.91
CA ILE A 5 -29.93 2.93 4.45
C ILE A 5 -28.97 2.71 3.27
N SER A 6 -27.85 3.44 3.26
CA SER A 6 -26.79 3.24 2.28
C SER A 6 -26.39 1.77 2.38
N ALA A 7 -26.45 1.05 1.25
CA ALA A 7 -26.02 -0.34 1.21
C ALA A 7 -24.61 -0.46 1.83
N PRO A 8 -24.32 -1.52 2.60
CA PRO A 8 -22.99 -1.71 3.17
C PRO A 8 -21.93 -1.67 2.06
N PRO A 9 -20.72 -1.17 2.35
CA PRO A 9 -19.65 -1.10 1.36
C PRO A 9 -19.35 -2.49 0.82
N LEU A 10 -19.03 -2.55 -0.48
CA LEU A 10 -18.58 -3.77 -1.14
C LEU A 10 -17.38 -4.37 -0.37
N ARG A 11 -17.36 -5.68 -0.12
CA ARG A 11 -16.24 -6.32 0.57
C ARG A 11 -15.48 -7.23 -0.38
N VAL A 12 -14.17 -7.03 -0.45
CA VAL A 12 -13.26 -7.77 -1.32
C VAL A 12 -12.21 -8.46 -0.47
N LEU A 13 -12.01 -9.75 -0.71
CA LEU A 13 -10.89 -10.50 -0.17
C LEU A 13 -9.95 -10.85 -1.33
N ALA A 14 -8.66 -10.50 -1.23
CA ALA A 14 -7.67 -10.87 -2.21
C ALA A 14 -6.57 -11.72 -1.56
N THR A 15 -6.17 -12.81 -2.21
CA THR A 15 -5.21 -13.77 -1.64
C THR A 15 -4.01 -13.98 -2.54
N PHE A 16 -2.81 -13.86 -1.99
CA PHE A 16 -1.54 -13.97 -2.71
C PHE A 16 -0.52 -14.81 -1.94
N ALA A 17 0.53 -15.27 -2.62
CA ALA A 17 1.52 -16.15 -2.02
C ALA A 17 2.58 -15.37 -1.23
N HIS A 18 3.11 -14.29 -1.81
CA HIS A 18 4.25 -13.55 -1.28
C HIS A 18 4.02 -12.04 -1.22
N PRO A 19 4.83 -11.31 -0.42
CA PRO A 19 4.88 -9.85 -0.45
C PRO A 19 5.40 -9.29 -1.78
N ASP A 20 4.53 -8.72 -2.61
CA ASP A 20 4.75 -8.10 -3.95
C ASP A 20 3.73 -8.58 -4.99
N ASP A 21 3.25 -9.82 -4.88
CA ASP A 21 2.22 -10.40 -5.73
C ASP A 21 0.95 -9.55 -5.80
N GLU A 22 0.53 -8.98 -4.66
CA GLU A 22 -0.66 -8.13 -4.60
C GLU A 22 -0.51 -6.88 -5.48
N THR A 23 0.73 -6.41 -5.63
CA THR A 23 1.09 -5.24 -6.42
C THR A 23 1.32 -5.63 -7.88
N LEU A 24 2.13 -6.64 -8.15
CA LEU A 24 2.54 -7.06 -9.50
C LEU A 24 1.42 -7.77 -10.26
N GLY A 25 0.65 -8.61 -9.57
CA GLY A 25 -0.44 -9.40 -10.12
C GLY A 25 -1.73 -8.60 -10.21
N ALA A 26 -2.12 -7.89 -9.13
CA ALA A 26 -3.45 -7.30 -9.00
C ALA A 26 -3.46 -5.82 -8.57
N GLY A 27 -2.32 -5.14 -8.46
CA GLY A 27 -2.23 -3.84 -7.76
C GLY A 27 -3.15 -2.76 -8.34
N ALA A 28 -3.28 -2.71 -9.66
CA ALA A 28 -4.19 -1.78 -10.33
C ALA A 28 -5.67 -2.05 -10.00
N VAL A 29 -6.05 -3.33 -9.93
CA VAL A 29 -7.40 -3.76 -9.57
C VAL A 29 -7.66 -3.43 -8.10
N LEU A 30 -6.73 -3.78 -7.20
CA LEU A 30 -6.84 -3.49 -5.78
C LEU A 30 -6.96 -1.98 -5.50
N ALA A 31 -6.08 -1.16 -6.08
CA ALA A 31 -6.14 0.30 -5.92
C ALA A 31 -7.44 0.89 -6.47
N THR A 32 -7.97 0.33 -7.56
CA THR A 32 -9.26 0.75 -8.13
C THR A 32 -10.42 0.39 -7.21
N LEU A 33 -10.40 -0.81 -6.63
CA LEU A 33 -11.45 -1.30 -5.72
C LEU A 33 -11.40 -0.61 -4.35
N ALA A 34 -10.22 -0.35 -3.81
CA ALA A 34 -10.02 0.30 -2.52
C ALA A 34 -10.69 1.69 -2.42
N ARG A 35 -10.96 2.35 -3.56
CA ARG A 35 -11.70 3.63 -3.60
C ARG A 35 -13.18 3.52 -3.25
N ARG A 36 -13.74 2.30 -3.21
CA ARG A 36 -15.20 2.07 -3.07
C ARG A 36 -15.58 0.80 -2.32
N ALA A 37 -14.60 0.00 -1.92
CA ALA A 37 -14.77 -1.30 -1.29
C ALA A 37 -13.84 -1.43 -0.08
N GLU A 38 -14.28 -2.18 0.93
CA GLU A 38 -13.40 -2.68 1.96
C GLU A 38 -12.58 -3.84 1.40
N VAL A 39 -11.32 -3.57 1.08
CA VAL A 39 -10.38 -4.57 0.56
C VAL A 39 -9.57 -5.14 1.71
N THR A 40 -9.58 -6.46 1.85
CA THR A 40 -8.70 -7.22 2.75
C THR A 40 -7.76 -8.08 1.91
N VAL A 41 -6.46 -7.99 2.16
CA VAL A 41 -5.45 -8.84 1.51
C VAL A 41 -4.97 -9.91 2.49
N VAL A 42 -4.81 -11.14 2.00
CA VAL A 42 -4.15 -12.23 2.72
C VAL A 42 -2.91 -12.65 1.94
N THR A 43 -1.77 -12.69 2.62
CA THR A 43 -0.51 -13.17 2.05
C THR A 43 -0.11 -14.47 2.72
N ALA A 44 0.18 -15.52 1.95
CA ALA A 44 0.41 -16.86 2.48
C ALA A 44 1.72 -16.98 3.28
N THR A 45 2.79 -16.37 2.78
CA THR A 45 4.15 -16.47 3.32
C THR A 45 4.80 -15.09 3.43
N ARG A 46 6.01 -15.01 4.01
CA ARG A 46 6.77 -13.75 4.09
C ARG A 46 7.83 -13.61 3.00
N GLY A 47 7.93 -14.60 2.10
CA GLY A 47 8.87 -14.54 0.99
C GLY A 47 10.32 -14.71 1.42
N GLU A 48 10.55 -15.62 2.37
CA GLU A 48 11.82 -15.91 3.03
C GLU A 48 12.92 -16.36 2.07
N ARG A 49 12.57 -16.83 0.87
CA ARG A 49 13.52 -17.36 -0.12
C ARG A 49 13.75 -16.40 -1.30
N GLY A 50 13.23 -15.18 -1.23
CA GLY A 50 13.40 -14.16 -2.25
C GLY A 50 14.87 -13.74 -2.44
N GLU A 51 15.22 -13.37 -3.67
CA GLU A 51 16.47 -12.68 -3.95
C GLU A 51 16.38 -11.21 -3.51
N VAL A 52 17.52 -10.57 -3.25
CA VAL A 52 17.61 -9.17 -2.81
C VAL A 52 18.37 -8.35 -3.84
N ILE A 53 17.69 -7.35 -4.42
CA ILE A 53 18.26 -6.46 -5.44
C ILE A 53 19.26 -5.43 -4.86
N PRO A 54 18.90 -4.57 -3.88
CA PRO A 54 19.76 -3.48 -3.44
C PRO A 54 20.99 -3.99 -2.67
N ALA A 55 22.17 -3.51 -3.06
CA ALA A 55 23.45 -3.94 -2.49
C ALA A 55 23.52 -3.70 -0.97
N GLU A 56 22.92 -2.61 -0.49
CA GLU A 56 22.88 -2.25 0.93
C GLU A 56 22.02 -3.19 1.78
N LEU A 57 21.09 -3.96 1.20
CA LEU A 57 20.29 -4.97 1.91
C LEU A 57 20.74 -6.40 1.61
N LYS A 58 21.75 -6.60 0.76
CA LYS A 58 22.17 -7.95 0.32
C LYS A 58 22.54 -8.90 1.46
N TYR A 59 22.85 -8.37 2.65
CA TYR A 59 23.14 -9.16 3.85
C TYR A 59 21.95 -9.98 4.39
N VAL A 60 20.70 -9.65 4.01
CA VAL A 60 19.52 -10.46 4.40
C VAL A 60 19.20 -11.57 3.39
N GLU A 61 19.84 -11.60 2.23
CA GLU A 61 19.63 -12.66 1.24
C GLU A 61 20.12 -14.02 1.79
N GLY A 62 19.25 -15.02 1.76
CA GLY A 62 19.52 -16.35 2.32
C GLY A 62 19.34 -16.43 3.85
N ASP A 63 19.05 -15.32 4.53
CA ASP A 63 18.60 -15.30 5.93
C ASP A 63 17.08 -15.06 5.95
N GLY A 64 16.32 -16.15 5.88
CA GLY A 64 14.86 -16.11 5.75
C GLY A 64 14.16 -15.22 6.79
N PRO A 65 14.42 -15.36 8.10
CA PRO A 65 13.87 -14.47 9.12
C PRO A 65 14.23 -12.99 8.93
N ALA A 66 15.46 -12.68 8.50
CA ALA A 66 15.86 -11.30 8.27
C ALA A 66 15.17 -10.69 7.04
N LEU A 67 15.07 -11.46 5.95
CA LEU A 67 14.36 -11.02 4.74
C LEU A 67 12.86 -10.87 4.99
N ALA A 68 12.25 -11.79 5.73
CA ALA A 68 10.85 -11.73 6.14
C ALA A 68 10.52 -10.40 6.83
N ALA A 69 11.31 -10.00 7.83
CA ALA A 69 11.09 -8.77 8.56
C ALA A 69 11.13 -7.53 7.64
N VAL A 70 12.05 -7.51 6.67
CA VAL A 70 12.10 -6.43 5.66
C VAL A 70 10.86 -6.46 4.78
N ARG A 71 10.49 -7.63 4.25
CA ARG A 71 9.36 -7.77 3.31
C ARG A 71 8.00 -7.50 3.96
N GLU A 72 7.85 -7.71 5.27
CA GLU A 72 6.67 -7.27 6.03
C GLU A 72 6.50 -5.74 6.00
N GLU A 73 7.58 -4.98 6.22
CA GLU A 73 7.56 -3.52 6.15
C GLU A 73 7.29 -3.03 4.72
N GLU A 74 7.91 -3.67 3.72
CA GLU A 74 7.68 -3.38 2.30
C GLU A 74 6.23 -3.59 1.90
N LEU A 75 5.64 -4.73 2.29
CA LEU A 75 4.23 -5.03 2.05
C LEU A 75 3.30 -4.03 2.69
N SER A 76 3.55 -3.68 3.95
CA SER A 76 2.74 -2.68 4.65
C SER A 76 2.76 -1.34 3.92
N ALA A 77 3.94 -0.89 3.47
CA ALA A 77 4.07 0.34 2.69
C ALA A 77 3.40 0.25 1.31
N ALA A 78 3.50 -0.90 0.64
CA ALA A 78 2.88 -1.14 -0.66
C ALA A 78 1.35 -1.12 -0.58
N LEU A 79 0.77 -1.84 0.38
CA LEU A 79 -0.67 -1.86 0.63
C LEU A 79 -1.21 -0.46 0.96
N ALA A 80 -0.48 0.30 1.79
CA ALA A 80 -0.82 1.68 2.09
C ALA A 80 -0.83 2.56 0.83
N ALA A 81 0.13 2.38 -0.08
CA ALA A 81 0.16 3.10 -1.37
C ALA A 81 -1.03 2.73 -2.27
N LEU A 82 -1.45 1.46 -2.27
CA LEU A 82 -2.64 0.98 -2.99
C LEU A 82 -3.97 1.43 -2.32
N GLY A 83 -3.93 1.93 -1.08
CA GLY A 83 -5.12 2.29 -0.30
C GLY A 83 -5.80 1.11 0.39
N VAL A 84 -5.11 -0.03 0.52
CA VAL A 84 -5.58 -1.20 1.24
C VAL A 84 -5.19 -1.08 2.71
N THR A 85 -6.18 -1.15 3.60
CA THR A 85 -5.98 -0.93 5.05
C THR A 85 -6.11 -2.19 5.90
N ARG A 86 -6.60 -3.30 5.32
CA ARG A 86 -6.70 -4.58 6.03
C ARG A 86 -5.82 -5.63 5.38
N HIS A 87 -4.97 -6.25 6.20
CA HIS A 87 -4.04 -7.29 5.79
C HIS A 87 -3.91 -8.36 6.86
N HIS A 88 -3.71 -9.60 6.43
CA HIS A 88 -3.31 -10.71 7.30
C HIS A 88 -2.25 -11.56 6.60
N PHE A 89 -1.27 -12.03 7.37
CA PHE A 89 -0.57 -13.25 6.97
C PHE A 89 -1.46 -14.46 7.25
N LEU A 90 -1.42 -15.46 6.37
CA LEU A 90 -2.29 -16.64 6.50
C LEU A 90 -2.11 -17.37 7.83
N ASP A 91 -0.87 -17.46 8.32
CA ASP A 91 -0.55 -18.07 9.61
C ASP A 91 -1.04 -17.25 10.82
N SER A 92 -1.17 -15.93 10.68
CA SER A 92 -1.74 -15.05 11.72
C SER A 92 -3.22 -15.29 11.99
N LEU A 93 -3.90 -16.02 11.09
CA LEU A 93 -5.29 -16.45 11.29
C LEU A 93 -5.40 -17.73 12.14
N ALA A 94 -4.29 -18.41 12.41
CA ALA A 94 -4.24 -19.59 13.25
C ALA A 94 -4.13 -19.23 14.74
N GLU A 95 -4.35 -20.22 15.60
CA GLU A 95 -4.13 -20.06 17.03
C GLU A 95 -2.66 -19.69 17.33
N PRO A 96 -2.40 -18.80 18.30
CA PRO A 96 -1.05 -18.42 18.68
C PRO A 96 -0.15 -19.64 18.96
N GLY A 97 1.04 -19.66 18.35
CA GLY A 97 2.00 -20.77 18.47
C GLY A 97 1.84 -21.89 17.44
N THR A 98 0.88 -21.78 16.52
CA THR A 98 0.84 -22.62 15.31
C THR A 98 2.05 -22.29 14.43
N ALA A 99 2.74 -23.31 13.93
CA ALA A 99 3.85 -23.12 13.00
C ALA A 99 3.36 -22.43 11.72
N GLY A 100 4.09 -21.41 11.28
CA GLY A 100 3.77 -20.67 10.06
C GLY A 100 4.08 -21.44 8.79
N TYR A 101 3.74 -20.84 7.66
CA TYR A 101 4.06 -21.34 6.33
C TYR A 101 5.21 -20.53 5.75
N THR A 102 6.26 -21.20 5.28
CA THR A 102 7.41 -20.54 4.67
C THR A 102 7.34 -20.58 3.15
N ASP A 103 7.96 -19.59 2.51
CA ASP A 103 8.17 -19.55 1.07
C ASP A 103 8.83 -20.85 0.58
N SER A 104 8.19 -21.52 -0.38
CA SER A 104 8.68 -22.78 -0.94
C SER A 104 9.91 -22.61 -1.82
N GLY A 105 10.11 -21.41 -2.38
CA GLY A 105 11.08 -21.14 -3.42
C GLY A 105 10.74 -21.84 -4.74
N MET A 106 11.51 -21.51 -5.78
CA MET A 106 11.30 -22.04 -7.12
C MET A 106 12.61 -22.30 -7.88
N ALA A 107 12.48 -22.96 -9.02
CA ALA A 107 13.47 -22.95 -10.09
C ALA A 107 12.79 -22.65 -11.43
N TRP A 108 13.53 -22.16 -12.42
CA TRP A 108 13.01 -22.00 -13.78
C TRP A 108 12.92 -23.35 -14.49
N ALA A 109 11.81 -23.58 -15.21
CA ALA A 109 11.69 -24.75 -16.07
C ALA A 109 12.82 -24.76 -17.12
N PRO A 110 13.38 -25.94 -17.48
CA PRO A 110 14.45 -26.01 -18.46
C PRO A 110 14.08 -25.31 -19.77
N GLY A 111 14.81 -24.23 -20.10
CA GLY A 111 14.63 -23.47 -21.33
C GLY A 111 13.52 -22.40 -21.30
N SER A 112 12.87 -22.16 -20.16
CA SER A 112 11.86 -21.09 -20.02
C SER A 112 12.32 -20.00 -19.06
N THR A 113 11.93 -18.75 -19.34
CA THR A 113 12.10 -17.58 -18.47
C THR A 113 10.77 -17.04 -17.94
N VAL A 114 9.67 -17.71 -18.25
CA VAL A 114 8.30 -17.32 -17.88
C VAL A 114 7.53 -18.44 -17.20
N ARG A 115 8.17 -19.59 -16.99
CA ARG A 115 7.60 -20.75 -16.30
C ARG A 115 8.51 -21.25 -15.17
N ALA A 116 8.05 -21.10 -13.95
CA ALA A 116 8.64 -21.67 -12.75
C ALA A 116 8.18 -23.11 -12.51
N VAL A 117 8.99 -23.82 -11.73
CA VAL A 117 8.74 -25.16 -11.20
C VAL A 117 9.17 -25.20 -9.73
N PRO A 118 8.69 -26.17 -8.93
CA PRO A 118 9.11 -26.31 -7.55
C PRO A 118 10.63 -26.42 -7.41
N ALA A 119 11.20 -25.72 -6.41
CA ALA A 119 12.61 -25.88 -6.07
C ALA A 119 12.86 -27.30 -5.53
N PRO A 120 13.99 -27.94 -5.90
CA PRO A 120 14.31 -29.30 -5.45
C PRO A 120 14.64 -29.40 -3.96
N ASP A 121 14.87 -28.26 -3.30
CA ASP A 121 15.33 -28.12 -1.92
C ASP A 121 14.30 -27.45 -1.01
N ALA A 122 13.01 -27.49 -1.37
CA ALA A 122 11.93 -27.00 -0.51
C ALA A 122 11.98 -27.65 0.89
N THR A 123 11.86 -26.82 1.93
CA THR A 123 11.91 -27.26 3.32
C THR A 123 10.57 -27.89 3.74
N ALA A 124 10.56 -28.63 4.86
CA ALA A 124 9.36 -29.37 5.29
C ALA A 124 8.18 -28.46 5.70
N ASP A 125 8.47 -27.20 6.04
CA ASP A 125 7.53 -26.14 6.40
C ASP A 125 7.08 -25.28 5.18
N ALA A 126 7.57 -25.60 3.98
CA ALA A 126 7.22 -24.92 2.74
C ALA A 126 5.71 -24.97 2.49
N PHE A 127 5.12 -23.82 2.18
CA PHE A 127 3.69 -23.65 2.00
C PHE A 127 3.11 -24.60 0.94
N SER A 128 3.79 -24.75 -0.20
CA SER A 128 3.33 -25.63 -1.29
C SER A 128 3.28 -27.12 -0.94
N LEU A 129 4.00 -27.54 0.11
CA LEU A 129 4.00 -28.91 0.62
C LEU A 129 2.93 -29.14 1.70
N ALA A 130 2.34 -28.08 2.24
CA ALA A 130 1.26 -28.20 3.22
C ALA A 130 0.03 -28.88 2.61
N GLY A 131 -0.72 -29.62 3.43
CA GLY A 131 -2.01 -30.15 2.98
C GLY A 131 -3.04 -29.02 2.87
N VAL A 132 -3.66 -28.86 1.69
CA VAL A 132 -4.57 -27.74 1.33
C VAL A 132 -5.65 -27.45 2.38
N ASP A 133 -6.23 -28.48 2.99
CA ASP A 133 -7.37 -28.33 3.91
C ASP A 133 -7.07 -27.52 5.18
N ALA A 134 -5.83 -27.57 5.70
CA ALA A 134 -5.47 -26.83 6.91
C ALA A 134 -5.46 -25.30 6.70
N PRO A 135 -4.66 -24.75 5.77
CA PRO A 135 -4.71 -23.32 5.45
C PRO A 135 -6.09 -22.89 4.91
N ALA A 136 -6.77 -23.75 4.15
CA ALA A 136 -8.11 -23.44 3.64
C ALA A 136 -9.15 -23.26 4.75
N ARG A 137 -9.03 -23.98 5.88
CA ARG A 137 -9.92 -23.77 7.04
C ARG A 137 -9.70 -22.42 7.71
N LEU A 138 -8.45 -21.96 7.82
CA LEU A 138 -8.12 -20.63 8.35
C LEU A 138 -8.77 -19.55 7.49
N LEU A 139 -8.54 -19.63 6.18
CA LEU A 139 -9.10 -18.69 5.21
C LEU A 139 -10.64 -18.77 5.14
N ALA A 140 -11.23 -19.96 5.27
CA ALA A 140 -12.69 -20.12 5.34
C ALA A 140 -13.29 -19.46 6.58
N GLY A 141 -12.59 -19.52 7.73
CA GLY A 141 -12.98 -18.77 8.93
C GLY A 141 -13.04 -17.28 8.65
N LEU A 142 -11.99 -16.73 8.02
CA LEU A 142 -11.95 -15.32 7.62
C LEU A 142 -13.06 -14.97 6.61
N ILE A 143 -13.30 -15.81 5.60
CA ILE A 143 -14.40 -15.61 4.63
C ILE A 143 -15.76 -15.54 5.34
N ARG A 144 -16.02 -16.38 6.34
CA ARG A 144 -17.30 -16.34 7.08
C ARG A 144 -17.43 -15.10 7.97
N THR A 145 -16.32 -14.60 8.50
CA THR A 145 -16.28 -13.36 9.28
C THR A 145 -16.46 -12.13 8.40
N LEU A 146 -15.66 -12.02 7.33
CA LEU A 146 -15.69 -10.88 6.42
C LEU A 146 -16.92 -10.87 5.52
N ARG A 147 -17.42 -12.05 5.15
CA ARG A 147 -18.48 -12.28 4.16
C ARG A 147 -18.22 -11.50 2.86
N PRO A 148 -17.07 -11.72 2.19
CA PRO A 148 -16.69 -10.96 1.00
C PRO A 148 -17.68 -11.22 -0.14
N ASP A 149 -17.98 -10.17 -0.89
CA ASP A 149 -18.82 -10.24 -2.09
C ASP A 149 -18.00 -10.66 -3.32
N LEU A 150 -16.69 -10.38 -3.30
CA LEU A 150 -15.71 -10.78 -4.30
C LEU A 150 -14.47 -11.38 -3.63
N VAL A 151 -14.02 -12.54 -4.13
CA VAL A 151 -12.69 -13.09 -3.83
C VAL A 151 -11.81 -13.01 -5.07
N ILE A 152 -10.58 -12.48 -4.93
CA ILE A 152 -9.57 -12.40 -5.98
C ILE A 152 -8.38 -13.29 -5.61
N THR A 153 -7.88 -14.09 -6.54
CA THR A 153 -6.68 -14.93 -6.35
C THR A 153 -5.94 -15.13 -7.67
N GLU A 154 -4.79 -15.80 -7.65
CA GLU A 154 -4.10 -16.28 -8.85
C GLU A 154 -4.94 -17.30 -9.64
N GLU A 155 -4.70 -17.41 -10.95
CA GLU A 155 -5.31 -18.44 -11.81
C GLU A 155 -4.73 -19.85 -11.49
N PRO A 156 -5.37 -20.95 -11.93
CA PRO A 156 -5.02 -22.33 -11.54
C PRO A 156 -3.55 -22.75 -11.69
N ASP A 157 -2.85 -22.24 -12.70
CA ASP A 157 -1.43 -22.51 -12.97
C ASP A 157 -0.49 -21.52 -12.25
N GLY A 158 -1.02 -20.63 -11.41
CA GLY A 158 -0.24 -19.75 -10.54
C GLY A 158 0.48 -18.61 -11.26
N GLY A 159 -0.06 -18.19 -12.41
CA GLY A 159 0.37 -17.05 -13.21
C GLY A 159 1.64 -17.28 -14.01
N TYR A 160 2.71 -17.77 -13.38
CA TYR A 160 3.94 -18.19 -14.04
C TYR A 160 4.44 -19.55 -13.52
N GLY A 161 3.62 -20.31 -12.77
CA GLY A 161 3.95 -21.65 -12.31
C GLY A 161 4.69 -21.73 -10.98
N HIS A 162 4.80 -20.64 -10.20
CA HIS A 162 5.39 -20.71 -8.88
C HIS A 162 4.61 -21.68 -7.99
N PRO A 163 5.27 -22.61 -7.28
CA PRO A 163 4.58 -23.63 -6.47
C PRO A 163 3.61 -23.03 -5.45
N ASP A 164 3.99 -21.93 -4.79
CA ASP A 164 3.12 -21.26 -3.82
C ASP A 164 1.93 -20.55 -4.47
N HIS A 165 2.04 -20.06 -5.71
CA HIS A 165 0.92 -19.42 -6.42
C HIS A 165 -0.13 -20.47 -6.79
N VAL A 166 0.35 -21.61 -7.29
CA VAL A 166 -0.50 -22.79 -7.54
C VAL A 166 -1.15 -23.26 -6.23
N HIS A 167 -0.42 -23.23 -5.11
CA HIS A 167 -0.94 -23.68 -3.82
C HIS A 167 -1.96 -22.70 -3.23
N ILE A 168 -1.70 -21.38 -3.24
CA ILE A 168 -2.65 -20.38 -2.72
C ILE A 168 -3.94 -20.40 -3.53
N HIS A 169 -3.87 -20.58 -4.86
CA HIS A 169 -5.06 -20.81 -5.67
C HIS A 169 -5.90 -21.98 -5.13
N ARG A 170 -5.28 -23.16 -4.93
CA ARG A 170 -5.98 -24.35 -4.42
C ARG A 170 -6.56 -24.12 -3.02
N VAL A 171 -5.80 -23.47 -2.14
CA VAL A 171 -6.22 -23.10 -0.79
C VAL A 171 -7.42 -22.17 -0.82
N THR A 172 -7.40 -21.13 -1.66
CA THR A 172 -8.48 -20.16 -1.78
C THR A 172 -9.74 -20.79 -2.34
N MET A 173 -9.64 -21.58 -3.41
CA MET A 173 -10.80 -22.30 -3.95
C MET A 173 -11.40 -23.25 -2.92
N ARG A 174 -10.55 -23.99 -2.19
CA ARG A 174 -10.99 -24.86 -1.10
C ARG A 174 -11.63 -24.08 0.06
N ALA A 175 -11.09 -22.90 0.40
CA ALA A 175 -11.63 -22.06 1.45
C ALA A 175 -13.03 -21.53 1.10
N VAL A 176 -13.26 -21.16 -0.16
CA VAL A 176 -14.58 -20.75 -0.67
C VAL A 176 -15.59 -21.89 -0.53
N GLU A 177 -15.23 -23.11 -0.92
CA GLU A 177 -16.08 -24.29 -0.73
C GLU A 177 -16.40 -24.55 0.75
N LEU A 178 -15.38 -24.50 1.61
CA LEU A 178 -15.54 -24.74 3.04
C LEU A 178 -16.41 -23.65 3.68
N ALA A 179 -16.22 -22.38 3.30
CA ALA A 179 -16.97 -21.25 3.84
C ALA A 179 -18.49 -21.37 3.59
N ALA A 180 -18.88 -21.87 2.41
CA ALA A 180 -20.28 -22.07 2.03
C ALA A 180 -20.96 -23.23 2.79
N ASN A 181 -20.18 -24.17 3.33
CA ASN A 181 -20.71 -25.36 4.00
C ASN A 181 -20.78 -25.17 5.53
N PRO A 182 -21.83 -25.69 6.19
CA PRO A 182 -21.88 -25.78 7.64
C PRO A 182 -20.67 -26.54 8.18
N VAL A 183 -20.04 -26.02 9.23
CA VAL A 183 -19.04 -26.79 9.99
C VAL A 183 -19.77 -28.00 10.58
N GLN A 184 -19.48 -29.20 10.10
CA GLN A 184 -20.00 -30.41 10.75
C GLN A 184 -19.41 -30.48 12.15
N ALA A 185 -20.25 -30.32 13.16
CA ALA A 185 -19.87 -30.58 14.54
C ALA A 185 -19.57 -32.08 14.69
N GLY A 186 -18.29 -32.48 14.54
CA GLY A 186 -17.80 -33.77 15.06
C GLY A 186 -17.11 -34.74 14.11
N GLY A 187 -16.02 -34.34 13.43
CA GLY A 187 -15.05 -35.31 12.88
C GLY A 187 -13.62 -34.76 12.99
N THR A 188 -12.65 -35.39 13.65
CA THR A 188 -12.49 -36.73 14.23
C THR A 188 -11.40 -36.66 15.34
N GLY A 189 -11.55 -37.40 16.45
CA GLY A 189 -10.38 -37.95 17.18
C GLY A 189 -10.01 -37.49 18.60
N ALA A 190 -10.82 -36.76 19.37
CA ALA A 190 -10.50 -36.49 20.79
C ALA A 190 -11.17 -37.52 21.72
N PRO A 191 -10.44 -38.19 22.65
CA PRO A 191 -11.06 -39.05 23.63
C PRO A 191 -11.87 -38.20 24.62
N SER A 192 -13.13 -38.55 24.79
CA SER A 192 -14.04 -37.93 25.76
C SER A 192 -13.45 -37.96 27.17
N GLY A 193 -13.03 -36.79 27.67
CA GLY A 193 -12.49 -36.65 29.02
C GLY A 193 -12.39 -35.20 29.46
N ALA A 194 -13.45 -34.74 30.13
CA ALA A 194 -13.50 -33.63 31.09
C ALA A 194 -12.90 -32.26 30.68
N GLY A 195 -13.78 -31.27 30.54
CA GLY A 195 -13.43 -29.85 30.64
C GLY A 195 -13.84 -29.01 29.43
N ALA A 196 -15.14 -28.96 29.13
CA ALA A 196 -15.66 -27.95 28.22
C ALA A 196 -15.52 -26.57 28.89
N THR A 197 -14.49 -25.83 28.52
CA THR A 197 -14.41 -24.39 28.80
C THR A 197 -15.46 -23.69 27.96
N ALA A 198 -16.49 -23.18 28.64
CA ALA A 198 -17.44 -22.25 28.06
C ALA A 198 -16.67 -20.99 27.62
N GLY A 199 -16.58 -20.75 26.32
CA GLY A 199 -15.84 -19.62 25.75
C GLY A 199 -15.51 -19.71 24.26
N ALA A 200 -15.70 -20.86 23.60
CA ALA A 200 -15.56 -20.92 22.15
C ALA A 200 -16.70 -20.11 21.50
N GLU A 201 -16.35 -19.01 20.81
CA GLU A 201 -17.29 -18.28 19.95
C GLU A 201 -17.95 -19.28 19.00
N GLU A 202 -19.27 -19.16 18.81
CA GLU A 202 -19.95 -20.02 17.84
C GLU A 202 -19.30 -19.80 16.46
N PRO A 203 -18.97 -20.89 15.73
CA PRO A 203 -18.35 -20.75 14.42
C PRO A 203 -19.26 -19.90 13.54
N ALA A 204 -18.67 -18.86 12.92
CA ALA A 204 -19.39 -17.94 12.06
C ALA A 204 -20.27 -18.69 11.05
N SER A 205 -21.49 -18.18 10.81
CA SER A 205 -22.46 -18.82 9.91
C SER A 205 -21.86 -19.03 8.50
N PRO A 206 -22.27 -20.08 7.77
CA PRO A 206 -21.83 -20.28 6.39
C PRO A 206 -22.03 -19.05 5.51
N TRP A 207 -21.11 -18.85 4.57
CA TRP A 207 -21.14 -17.77 3.59
C TRP A 207 -20.74 -18.29 2.22
N SER A 208 -21.66 -18.15 1.25
CA SER A 208 -21.38 -18.40 -0.16
C SER A 208 -20.89 -17.12 -0.79
N VAL A 209 -19.63 -17.12 -1.22
CA VAL A 209 -19.03 -15.99 -1.94
C VAL A 209 -19.76 -15.80 -3.28
N PRO A 210 -20.33 -14.62 -3.57
CA PRO A 210 -21.04 -14.36 -4.81
C PRO A 210 -20.19 -14.51 -6.07
N VAL A 211 -18.98 -13.94 -6.07
CA VAL A 211 -18.05 -14.00 -7.21
C VAL A 211 -16.64 -14.35 -6.75
N VAL A 212 -16.00 -15.28 -7.45
CA VAL A 212 -14.55 -15.52 -7.36
C VAL A 212 -13.94 -15.19 -8.71
N ALA A 213 -12.82 -14.46 -8.73
CA ALA A 213 -12.13 -14.07 -9.94
C ALA A 213 -10.62 -14.25 -9.84
N PHE A 214 -9.98 -14.48 -10.98
CA PHE A 214 -8.54 -14.58 -11.13
C PHE A 214 -7.96 -13.29 -11.68
N SER A 215 -6.81 -12.87 -11.17
CA SER A 215 -6.06 -11.77 -11.77
C SER A 215 -5.40 -12.23 -13.06
N VAL A 216 -5.74 -11.60 -14.19
CA VAL A 216 -5.25 -11.99 -15.51
C VAL A 216 -4.89 -10.76 -16.35
N ARG A 217 -4.21 -10.98 -17.47
CA ARG A 217 -3.87 -9.95 -18.45
C ARG A 217 -4.28 -10.39 -19.85
N GLY A 218 -4.80 -9.48 -20.65
CA GLY A 218 -5.11 -9.74 -22.06
C GLY A 218 -3.84 -9.91 -22.89
N ALA A 219 -3.82 -10.92 -23.77
CA ALA A 219 -2.68 -11.23 -24.61
C ALA A 219 -2.29 -10.07 -25.53
N GLN A 220 -3.25 -9.47 -26.26
CA GLN A 220 -2.92 -8.36 -27.16
C GLN A 220 -2.43 -7.12 -26.40
N ALA A 221 -3.05 -6.80 -25.27
CA ALA A 221 -2.60 -5.70 -24.42
C ALA A 221 -1.14 -5.92 -23.95
N SER A 222 -0.82 -7.15 -23.54
CA SER A 222 0.54 -7.52 -23.12
C SER A 222 1.56 -7.40 -24.27
N ARG A 223 1.21 -7.87 -25.49
CA ARG A 223 2.09 -7.70 -26.68
C ARG A 223 2.35 -6.25 -27.01
N ARG A 224 1.31 -5.41 -27.01
CA ARG A 224 1.45 -3.97 -27.32
C ARG A 224 2.31 -3.26 -26.28
N ALA A 225 2.13 -3.56 -25.00
CA ALA A 225 2.96 -3.00 -23.93
C ALA A 225 4.43 -3.42 -24.07
N ALA A 226 4.70 -4.69 -24.39
CA ALA A 226 6.06 -5.17 -24.65
C ALA A 226 6.69 -4.50 -25.87
N ALA A 227 5.95 -4.39 -26.98
CA ALA A 227 6.43 -3.75 -28.21
C ALA A 227 6.72 -2.26 -28.00
N TRP A 228 5.86 -1.57 -27.24
CA TRP A 228 6.09 -0.20 -26.81
C TRP A 228 7.39 -0.09 -26.00
N LEU A 229 7.61 -0.96 -25.01
CA LEU A 229 8.80 -0.91 -24.18
C LEU A 229 10.07 -1.15 -25.01
N GLN A 230 10.05 -2.07 -25.97
CA GLN A 230 11.20 -2.28 -26.86
C GLN A 230 11.56 -1.02 -27.66
N ALA A 231 10.56 -0.28 -28.12
CA ALA A 231 10.71 0.94 -28.91
C ALA A 231 10.99 2.19 -28.07
N ALA A 232 10.78 2.15 -26.74
CA ALA A 232 10.93 3.31 -25.87
C ALA A 232 12.40 3.80 -25.82
N PRO A 233 12.71 5.02 -26.30
CA PRO A 233 14.09 5.51 -26.39
C PRO A 233 14.70 5.80 -25.02
N ASP A 234 13.88 6.25 -24.07
CA ASP A 234 14.31 6.71 -22.75
C ASP A 234 14.31 5.61 -21.68
N ARG A 235 14.05 4.35 -22.07
CA ARG A 235 14.06 3.23 -21.13
C ARG A 235 15.46 3.02 -20.54
N PRO A 236 15.57 2.61 -19.26
CA PRO A 236 16.84 2.22 -18.70
C PRO A 236 17.43 1.02 -19.46
N ARG A 237 18.76 1.01 -19.59
CA ARG A 237 19.50 -0.08 -20.24
C ARG A 237 20.32 -0.92 -19.26
N THR A 238 20.45 -0.44 -18.02
CA THR A 238 21.24 -1.07 -16.98
C THR A 238 20.42 -1.18 -15.70
N ALA A 239 20.49 -2.34 -15.06
CA ALA A 239 19.92 -2.60 -13.74
C ALA A 239 20.68 -1.80 -12.67
N THR A 240 20.14 -1.76 -11.47
CA THR A 240 20.79 -1.13 -10.30
C THR A 240 22.12 -1.79 -9.94
N SER A 241 22.28 -3.07 -10.27
CA SER A 241 23.52 -3.85 -10.16
C SER A 241 24.59 -3.44 -11.20
N GLY A 242 24.21 -2.68 -12.23
CA GLY A 242 25.05 -2.36 -13.39
C GLY A 242 24.99 -3.39 -14.53
N GLN A 243 24.27 -4.50 -14.35
CA GLN A 243 24.03 -5.49 -15.42
C GLN A 243 23.16 -4.91 -16.53
N ALA A 244 23.30 -5.43 -17.76
CA ALA A 244 22.49 -5.00 -18.89
C ALA A 244 21.06 -5.55 -18.75
N LEU A 245 20.07 -4.67 -18.91
CA LEU A 245 18.66 -5.06 -18.88
C LEU A 245 18.24 -5.70 -20.21
N SER A 246 17.57 -6.83 -20.11
CA SER A 246 16.80 -7.39 -21.22
C SER A 246 15.37 -6.83 -21.21
N VAL A 247 14.64 -7.03 -22.32
CA VAL A 247 13.22 -6.67 -22.44
C VAL A 247 12.46 -7.86 -23.03
N PRO A 248 11.19 -8.08 -22.63
CA PRO A 248 10.37 -9.16 -23.18
C PRO A 248 10.27 -9.10 -24.70
N ASP A 249 10.21 -10.27 -25.33
CA ASP A 249 9.81 -10.42 -26.73
C ASP A 249 8.28 -10.35 -26.81
N PRO A 250 7.67 -9.38 -27.54
CA PRO A 250 6.23 -9.28 -27.73
C PRO A 250 5.58 -10.55 -28.28
N ASP A 251 6.33 -11.32 -29.06
CA ASP A 251 5.85 -12.56 -29.69
C ASP A 251 6.40 -13.83 -28.99
N GLY A 252 7.07 -13.65 -27.85
CA GLY A 252 7.65 -14.73 -27.05
C GLY A 252 6.65 -15.55 -26.24
N GLU A 253 7.18 -16.52 -25.50
CA GLU A 253 6.39 -17.30 -24.53
C GLU A 253 5.77 -16.36 -23.49
N MET A 254 4.50 -16.60 -23.16
CA MET A 254 3.76 -15.82 -22.17
C MET A 254 3.46 -16.69 -20.95
N ALA A 255 3.46 -16.06 -19.78
CA ALA A 255 3.04 -16.68 -18.54
C ALA A 255 1.53 -17.04 -18.59
N SER A 256 1.10 -18.04 -17.83
CA SER A 256 -0.27 -18.57 -17.85
C SER A 256 -1.35 -17.55 -17.45
N GLN A 257 -1.01 -16.53 -16.66
CA GLN A 257 -1.93 -15.41 -16.37
C GLN A 257 -2.25 -14.52 -17.58
N VAL A 258 -1.53 -14.68 -18.70
CA VAL A 258 -1.82 -13.94 -19.94
C VAL A 258 -2.78 -14.77 -20.78
N VAL A 259 -4.05 -14.37 -20.77
CA VAL A 259 -5.16 -15.08 -21.42
C VAL A 259 -5.54 -14.41 -22.74
N PRO A 260 -6.24 -15.11 -23.67
CA PRO A 260 -6.87 -14.46 -24.80
C PRO A 260 -7.74 -13.28 -24.37
N ASP A 261 -7.74 -12.16 -25.10
CA ASP A 261 -8.45 -10.94 -24.66
C ASP A 261 -9.96 -11.15 -24.45
N GLY A 262 -10.57 -12.12 -25.17
CA GLY A 262 -11.98 -12.49 -25.00
C GLY A 262 -12.28 -13.31 -23.73
N GLU A 263 -11.26 -13.69 -22.97
CA GLU A 263 -11.36 -14.38 -21.69
C GLU A 263 -11.13 -13.44 -20.49
N VAL A 264 -10.88 -12.14 -20.75
CA VAL A 264 -10.84 -11.11 -19.71
C VAL A 264 -12.25 -10.57 -19.49
N ASP A 265 -12.87 -10.94 -18.38
CA ASP A 265 -14.26 -10.61 -18.07
C ASP A 265 -14.44 -9.17 -17.56
N LEU A 266 -13.40 -8.58 -16.97
CA LEU A 266 -13.41 -7.19 -16.56
C LEU A 266 -12.03 -6.56 -16.77
N GLU A 267 -11.99 -5.46 -17.51
CA GLU A 267 -10.78 -4.62 -17.62
C GLU A 267 -10.86 -3.39 -16.72
N VAL A 268 -9.74 -3.11 -16.04
CA VAL A 268 -9.50 -1.91 -15.24
C VAL A 268 -8.53 -1.00 -16.00
N ASP A 269 -8.87 0.30 -16.04
CA ASP A 269 -7.99 1.33 -16.56
C ASP A 269 -6.91 1.70 -15.54
N VAL A 270 -5.68 1.26 -15.81
CA VAL A 270 -4.55 1.45 -14.89
C VAL A 270 -4.12 2.91 -14.82
N THR A 271 -4.42 3.72 -15.84
CA THR A 271 -4.00 5.15 -15.88
C THR A 271 -4.55 5.95 -14.69
N GLN A 272 -5.70 5.55 -14.15
CA GLN A 272 -6.34 6.19 -13.01
C GLN A 272 -5.63 5.94 -11.68
N VAL A 273 -4.82 4.89 -11.59
CA VAL A 273 -4.14 4.44 -10.36
C VAL A 273 -2.64 4.27 -10.54
N ALA A 274 -2.09 4.64 -11.71
CA ALA A 274 -0.69 4.43 -12.06
C ALA A 274 0.30 4.98 -11.02
N GLY A 275 -0.01 6.15 -10.42
CA GLY A 275 0.82 6.71 -9.35
C GLY A 275 0.84 5.86 -8.08
N GLN A 276 -0.30 5.30 -7.68
CA GLN A 276 -0.41 4.40 -6.52
C GLN A 276 0.33 3.09 -6.80
N LEU A 277 0.12 2.53 -8.00
CA LEU A 277 0.75 1.28 -8.41
C LEU A 277 2.28 1.38 -8.45
N VAL A 278 2.82 2.45 -9.05
CA VAL A 278 4.28 2.67 -9.09
C VAL A 278 4.84 2.93 -7.70
N ALA A 279 4.12 3.64 -6.83
CA ALA A 279 4.53 3.82 -5.44
C ALA A 279 4.56 2.50 -4.66
N ALA A 280 3.57 1.62 -4.87
CA ALA A 280 3.54 0.29 -4.27
C ALA A 280 4.68 -0.61 -4.78
N MET A 281 4.93 -0.60 -6.09
CA MET A 281 6.09 -1.29 -6.68
C MET A 281 7.41 -0.78 -6.09
N ALA A 282 7.56 0.53 -5.90
CA ALA A 282 8.77 1.11 -5.31
C ALA A 282 8.92 0.80 -3.81
N ALA A 283 7.85 0.42 -3.11
CA ALA A 283 7.91 0.02 -1.70
C ALA A 283 8.57 -1.36 -1.53
N HIS A 284 8.37 -2.27 -2.49
CA HIS A 284 9.00 -3.59 -2.56
C HIS A 284 10.46 -3.52 -3.02
N ARG A 285 11.30 -2.73 -2.33
CA ARG A 285 12.65 -2.38 -2.77
C ARG A 285 13.61 -3.58 -2.85
N THR A 286 13.39 -4.66 -2.10
CA THR A 286 14.20 -5.86 -2.22
C THR A 286 13.86 -6.67 -3.48
N GLN A 287 12.62 -6.59 -3.95
CA GLN A 287 12.08 -7.41 -5.06
C GLN A 287 11.92 -6.67 -6.39
N VAL A 288 11.69 -5.35 -6.34
CA VAL A 288 11.39 -4.52 -7.50
C VAL A 288 12.39 -3.37 -7.60
N GLN A 289 12.93 -3.19 -8.81
CA GLN A 289 13.83 -2.08 -9.15
C GLN A 289 13.27 -1.25 -10.31
N LEU A 290 13.74 0.00 -10.41
CA LEU A 290 13.47 0.90 -11.54
C LEU A 290 11.98 1.19 -11.82
N ALA A 291 11.10 0.97 -10.84
CA ALA A 291 9.68 1.28 -10.95
C ALA A 291 9.48 2.76 -11.31
N THR A 292 9.03 3.02 -12.54
CA THR A 292 8.94 4.36 -13.11
C THR A 292 7.61 4.53 -13.82
N ARG A 293 6.89 5.61 -13.49
CA ARG A 293 5.69 6.00 -14.22
C ARG A 293 6.06 6.70 -15.52
N VAL A 294 5.42 6.28 -16.61
CA VAL A 294 5.46 6.95 -17.91
C VAL A 294 4.07 6.93 -18.51
N ASP A 295 3.55 8.07 -18.95
CA ASP A 295 2.22 8.11 -19.53
C ASP A 295 2.31 7.81 -21.05
N ALA A 296 1.98 6.57 -21.43
CA ALA A 296 1.84 6.13 -22.82
C ALA A 296 0.50 5.41 -23.05
N THR A 297 0.14 5.18 -24.31
CA THR A 297 -1.16 4.60 -24.68
C THR A 297 -1.33 3.16 -24.18
N ASP A 298 -0.32 2.32 -24.36
CA ASP A 298 -0.40 0.88 -24.06
C ASP A 298 0.24 0.50 -22.73
N ALA A 299 0.98 1.42 -22.09
CA ALA A 299 1.67 1.20 -20.83
C ALA A 299 1.71 2.50 -20.00
N VAL A 300 1.70 2.35 -18.68
CA VAL A 300 1.76 3.46 -17.71
C VAL A 300 3.12 3.56 -17.02
N GLY A 301 4.09 2.76 -17.44
CA GLY A 301 5.42 2.72 -16.85
C GLY A 301 6.15 1.42 -17.11
N TRP A 302 7.19 1.20 -16.31
CA TRP A 302 7.99 -0.02 -16.31
C TRP A 302 8.60 -0.27 -14.93
N PHE A 303 9.05 -1.50 -14.71
CA PHE A 303 9.85 -1.94 -13.57
C PHE A 303 10.72 -3.12 -13.98
N ALA A 304 11.65 -3.55 -13.14
CA ALA A 304 12.38 -4.80 -13.32
C ALA A 304 12.45 -5.56 -12.00
N LEU A 305 12.66 -6.87 -12.08
CA LEU A 305 12.91 -7.74 -10.92
C LEU A 305 14.41 -8.09 -10.84
N SER A 306 14.78 -9.04 -9.98
CA SER A 306 16.17 -9.49 -9.82
C SER A 306 16.75 -10.19 -11.05
N ASN A 307 15.89 -10.69 -11.95
CA ASN A 307 16.28 -11.32 -13.21
C ASN A 307 16.74 -10.34 -14.29
N ASP A 308 16.81 -9.04 -13.98
CA ASP A 308 17.23 -7.97 -14.89
C ASP A 308 16.43 -7.90 -16.21
N ILE A 309 15.16 -8.33 -16.16
CA ILE A 309 14.18 -8.13 -17.24
C ILE A 309 13.38 -6.87 -16.94
N LEU A 310 13.45 -5.87 -17.82
CA LEU A 310 12.61 -4.68 -17.74
C LEU A 310 11.24 -4.99 -18.34
N VAL A 311 10.20 -4.90 -17.51
CA VAL A 311 8.82 -5.27 -17.84
C VAL A 311 7.94 -4.01 -17.90
N PRO A 312 7.04 -3.88 -18.89
CA PRO A 312 6.12 -2.76 -18.93
C PRO A 312 5.03 -2.91 -17.88
N ILE A 313 4.52 -1.79 -17.36
CA ILE A 313 3.28 -1.75 -16.58
C ILE A 313 2.15 -1.48 -17.58
N PRO A 314 1.29 -2.46 -17.92
CA PRO A 314 0.29 -2.27 -18.96
C PRO A 314 -0.76 -1.22 -18.57
N ALA A 315 -1.35 -0.54 -19.56
CA ALA A 315 -2.44 0.42 -19.32
C ALA A 315 -3.78 -0.25 -18.94
N ARG A 316 -3.86 -1.59 -19.03
CA ARG A 316 -5.04 -2.40 -18.71
C ARG A 316 -4.65 -3.54 -17.76
N ALA A 317 -5.47 -3.78 -16.76
CA ALA A 317 -5.39 -4.95 -15.88
C ALA A 317 -6.74 -5.69 -15.91
N GLY A 318 -6.74 -7.02 -15.76
CA GLY A 318 -7.91 -7.84 -16.00
C GLY A 318 -8.31 -8.70 -14.80
N LEU A 319 -9.60 -9.02 -14.73
CA LEU A 319 -10.13 -10.14 -13.95
C LEU A 319 -10.83 -11.12 -14.87
N GLN A 320 -10.70 -12.41 -14.58
CA GLN A 320 -11.47 -13.50 -15.19
C GLN A 320 -12.28 -14.19 -14.10
N VAL A 321 -13.58 -14.38 -14.28
CA VAL A 321 -14.45 -15.06 -13.31
C VAL A 321 -14.11 -16.55 -13.28
N ALA A 322 -13.90 -17.08 -12.09
CA ALA A 322 -13.64 -18.50 -11.88
C ALA A 322 -14.86 -19.33 -12.28
N GLN A 323 -14.65 -20.38 -13.08
CA GLN A 323 -15.73 -21.22 -13.57
C GLN A 323 -16.57 -21.79 -12.43
N GLY A 324 -17.88 -21.55 -12.46
CA GLY A 324 -18.82 -22.04 -11.44
C GLY A 324 -18.95 -21.16 -10.20
N HIS A 325 -18.25 -20.02 -10.14
CA HIS A 325 -18.25 -19.10 -9.00
C HIS A 325 -18.71 -17.68 -9.41
N GLY A 326 -19.92 -17.60 -9.96
CA GLY A 326 -20.53 -16.37 -10.48
C GLY A 326 -20.51 -16.31 -12.01
N THR A 327 -20.82 -15.14 -12.54
CA THR A 327 -20.79 -14.83 -13.99
C THR A 327 -20.09 -13.49 -14.25
N PRO A 328 -19.60 -13.24 -15.47
CA PRO A 328 -19.09 -11.91 -15.85
C PRO A 328 -20.12 -10.80 -15.60
N GLU A 329 -21.40 -11.07 -15.83
CA GLU A 329 -22.48 -10.13 -15.54
C GLU A 329 -22.64 -9.86 -14.03
N ASP A 330 -22.44 -10.87 -13.18
CA ASP A 330 -22.46 -10.69 -11.72
C ASP A 330 -21.27 -9.84 -11.27
N LEU A 331 -20.07 -10.07 -11.83
CA LEU A 331 -18.88 -9.25 -11.56
C LEU A 331 -19.10 -7.79 -11.99
N HIS A 332 -19.61 -7.58 -13.20
CA HIS A 332 -19.94 -6.24 -13.68
C HIS A 332 -21.02 -5.57 -12.84
N ARG A 333 -22.04 -6.30 -12.39
CA ARG A 333 -23.11 -5.74 -11.52
C ARG A 333 -22.56 -5.38 -10.15
N LEU A 334 -21.69 -6.22 -9.59
CA LEU A 334 -21.04 -5.99 -8.30
C LEU A 334 -20.16 -4.73 -8.34
N LEU A 335 -19.50 -4.52 -9.48
CA LEU A 335 -18.58 -3.42 -9.71
C LEU A 335 -19.19 -2.27 -10.51
N ALA A 336 -20.49 -2.30 -10.77
CA ALA A 336 -21.18 -1.19 -11.41
C ALA A 336 -21.20 0.00 -10.45
N PRO A 337 -21.08 1.24 -10.94
CA PRO A 337 -21.41 2.40 -10.14
C PRO A 337 -22.85 2.24 -9.64
N THR A 338 -23.07 2.25 -8.32
CA THR A 338 -24.42 2.25 -7.77
C THR A 338 -25.10 3.54 -8.22
N THR A 339 -25.99 3.44 -9.22
CA THR A 339 -26.84 4.55 -9.65
C THR A 339 -27.91 4.81 -8.59
N GLY A 340 -27.48 5.35 -7.44
CA GLY A 340 -28.36 6.05 -6.53
C GLY A 340 -28.72 7.39 -7.16
N THR A 341 -29.97 7.55 -7.57
CA THR A 341 -30.54 8.87 -7.86
C THR A 341 -30.29 9.78 -6.66
N GLY A 342 -29.41 10.76 -6.82
CA GLY A 342 -29.17 11.81 -5.83
C GLY A 342 -28.32 11.42 -4.63
N ARG A 343 -27.06 11.05 -4.85
CA ARG A 343 -26.00 11.42 -3.91
C ARG A 343 -24.90 12.09 -4.71
N THR A 344 -24.89 13.42 -4.67
CA THR A 344 -23.71 14.20 -5.06
C THR A 344 -22.51 13.63 -4.31
N ASP A 345 -21.41 13.48 -5.03
CA ASP A 345 -20.12 12.94 -4.61
C ASP A 345 -19.45 13.80 -3.50
N ALA A 346 -20.06 13.89 -2.31
CA ALA A 346 -19.68 14.87 -1.27
C ALA A 346 -19.53 14.27 0.14
N GLU A 347 -19.46 12.95 0.30
CA GLU A 347 -19.16 12.35 1.62
C GLU A 347 -18.08 11.28 1.48
N GLY A 348 -16.83 11.73 1.50
CA GLY A 348 -15.63 10.88 1.55
C GLY A 348 -14.43 11.47 0.83
N ALA A 349 -14.66 12.28 -0.21
CA ALA A 349 -13.64 13.22 -0.65
C ALA A 349 -13.64 14.37 0.35
N VAL A 350 -12.53 14.58 1.05
CA VAL A 350 -12.26 15.90 1.62
C VAL A 350 -12.30 16.86 0.43
N GLU A 351 -13.39 17.61 0.28
CA GLU A 351 -13.47 18.63 -0.76
C GLU A 351 -12.21 19.48 -0.65
N PRO A 352 -11.45 19.68 -1.75
CA PRO A 352 -10.32 20.58 -1.70
C PRO A 352 -10.84 21.90 -1.15
N PRO A 353 -10.14 22.51 -0.17
CA PRO A 353 -10.66 23.68 0.48
C PRO A 353 -10.95 24.75 -0.58
N PRO A 354 -12.00 25.57 -0.40
CA PRO A 354 -12.42 26.54 -1.40
C PRO A 354 -11.22 27.33 -1.94
N SER A 355 -11.23 27.74 -3.22
CA SER A 355 -10.07 28.42 -3.82
C SER A 355 -9.59 29.67 -3.09
N TRP A 356 -10.44 30.29 -2.27
CA TRP A 356 -10.09 31.40 -1.38
C TRP A 356 -9.36 30.97 -0.10
N TYR A 357 -9.48 29.72 0.34
CA TYR A 357 -8.94 29.24 1.61
C TYR A 357 -7.40 29.19 1.64
N PRO A 358 -6.68 28.59 0.66
CA PRO A 358 -5.22 28.62 0.65
C PRO A 358 -4.60 30.03 0.71
N PRO A 359 -5.06 31.04 -0.07
CA PRO A 359 -4.51 32.39 0.04
C PRO A 359 -4.89 33.09 1.35
N VAL A 360 -6.11 32.88 1.88
CA VAL A 360 -6.52 33.45 3.18
C VAL A 360 -5.67 32.89 4.32
N MET A 361 -5.45 31.58 4.33
CA MET A 361 -4.63 30.93 5.35
C MET A 361 -3.15 31.29 5.26
N ALA A 362 -2.64 31.54 4.05
CA ALA A 362 -1.29 32.09 3.87
C ALA A 362 -1.15 33.49 4.48
N VAL A 363 -2.13 34.38 4.24
CA VAL A 363 -2.14 35.73 4.84
C VAL A 363 -2.25 35.66 6.37
N PHE A 364 -3.16 34.82 6.88
CA PHE A 364 -3.31 34.61 8.32
C PHE A 364 -2.00 34.11 8.96
N SER A 365 -1.31 33.17 8.31
CA SER A 365 -0.05 32.62 8.80
C SER A 365 1.05 33.69 8.87
N VAL A 366 1.14 34.58 7.88
CA VAL A 366 2.05 35.74 7.91
C VAL A 366 1.73 36.64 9.10
N LEU A 367 0.45 37.00 9.28
CA LEU A 367 0.01 37.87 10.39
C LEU A 367 0.30 37.22 11.76
N LEU A 368 0.06 35.92 11.90
CA LEU A 368 0.40 35.17 13.10
C LEU A 368 1.90 35.23 13.40
N GLY A 369 2.74 35.06 12.36
CA GLY A 369 4.19 35.18 12.47
C GLY A 369 4.64 36.58 12.90
N VAL A 370 3.98 37.63 12.39
CA VAL A 370 4.24 39.02 12.80
C VAL A 370 3.86 39.23 14.28
N ILE A 371 2.67 38.80 14.70
CA ILE A 371 2.19 38.98 16.06
C ILE A 371 3.09 38.25 17.06
N LEU A 372 3.43 36.98 16.79
CA LEU A 372 4.28 36.19 17.67
C LEU A 372 5.73 36.65 17.63
N GLY A 373 6.23 37.07 16.48
CA GLY A 373 7.56 37.69 16.36
C GLY A 373 7.67 38.96 17.20
N ALA A 374 6.68 39.85 17.13
CA ALA A 374 6.65 41.09 17.91
C ALA A 374 6.46 40.83 19.42
N THR A 375 5.51 39.97 19.78
CA THR A 375 5.23 39.62 21.19
C THR A 375 6.41 38.89 21.82
N GLY A 376 6.97 37.91 21.12
CA GLY A 376 8.18 37.21 21.57
C GLY A 376 9.34 38.18 21.75
N THR A 377 9.54 39.11 20.81
CA THR A 377 10.56 40.15 20.92
C THR A 377 10.34 41.08 22.11
N ALA A 378 9.09 41.44 22.43
CA ALA A 378 8.78 42.27 23.60
C ALA A 378 8.95 41.53 24.94
N PHE A 379 8.71 40.20 24.97
CA PHE A 379 8.63 39.43 26.21
C PHE A 379 9.84 38.51 26.46
N HIS A 380 10.75 38.29 25.50
CA HIS A 380 11.85 37.32 25.65
C HIS A 380 12.78 37.61 26.84
N ARG A 381 12.78 38.85 27.36
CA ARG A 381 13.57 39.29 28.52
C ARG A 381 12.76 39.51 29.79
N TRP A 382 11.46 39.23 29.76
CA TRP A 382 10.59 39.56 30.89
C TRP A 382 10.98 38.84 32.19
N SER A 383 11.47 37.60 32.09
CA SER A 383 11.98 36.82 33.23
C SER A 383 13.06 35.86 32.76
N GLU A 384 14.33 36.15 32.96
CA GLU A 384 15.42 35.31 32.45
C GLU A 384 15.58 34.00 33.26
N PRO A 385 15.79 32.83 32.62
CA PRO A 385 15.78 32.57 31.17
C PRO A 385 14.39 32.25 30.61
N TRP A 386 13.36 32.19 31.48
CA TRP A 386 12.02 31.71 31.15
C TRP A 386 11.31 32.51 30.05
N GLY A 387 11.50 33.82 29.96
CA GLY A 387 10.94 34.67 28.91
C GLY A 387 11.39 34.20 27.52
N LEU A 388 12.68 33.91 27.37
CA LEU A 388 13.27 33.40 26.14
C LEU A 388 12.74 31.99 25.82
N VAL A 389 12.72 31.10 26.81
CA VAL A 389 12.24 29.72 26.64
C VAL A 389 10.78 29.70 26.19
N ILE A 390 9.91 30.46 26.87
CA ILE A 390 8.48 30.55 26.54
C ILE A 390 8.29 31.13 25.15
N ALA A 391 9.02 32.19 24.79
CA ALA A 391 8.93 32.80 23.47
C ALA A 391 9.35 31.82 22.36
N LEU A 392 10.44 31.06 22.54
CA LEU A 392 10.89 30.06 21.57
C LEU A 392 9.91 28.88 21.43
N LEU A 393 9.37 28.39 22.56
CA LEU A 393 8.35 27.34 22.55
C LEU A 393 7.07 27.81 21.85
N ALA A 394 6.65 29.06 22.06
CA ALA A 394 5.51 29.64 21.36
C ALA A 394 5.75 29.70 19.83
N ILE A 395 6.96 30.10 19.40
CA ILE A 395 7.32 30.12 17.97
C ILE A 395 7.30 28.71 17.36
N LEU A 396 7.85 27.73 18.08
CA LEU A 396 7.85 26.33 17.63
C LEU A 396 6.43 25.75 17.55
N ALA A 397 5.64 25.92 18.61
CA ALA A 397 4.28 25.40 18.69
C ALA A 397 3.38 26.01 17.60
N ALA A 398 3.47 27.32 17.38
CA ALA A 398 2.72 27.97 16.31
C ALA A 398 3.21 27.55 14.92
N GLY A 399 4.52 27.30 14.73
CA GLY A 399 5.04 26.77 13.47
C GLY A 399 4.51 25.36 13.15
N VAL A 400 4.48 24.49 14.16
CA VAL A 400 3.85 23.15 14.07
C VAL A 400 2.36 23.28 13.72
N LEU A 401 1.65 24.20 14.37
CA LEU A 401 0.22 24.44 14.13
C LEU A 401 -0.08 25.03 12.74
N SER A 402 0.72 26.01 12.28
CA SER A 402 0.60 26.62 10.95
C SER A 402 0.79 25.59 9.84
N ARG A 403 1.65 24.58 10.07
CA ARG A 403 1.82 23.46 9.16
C ARG A 403 0.59 22.57 9.10
N THR A 404 -0.12 22.38 10.21
CA THR A 404 -1.35 21.58 10.27
C THR A 404 -2.50 22.22 9.48
N PHE A 405 -2.67 23.55 9.57
CA PHE A 405 -3.84 24.22 8.99
C PHE A 405 -3.66 24.77 7.58
N ALA A 406 -2.42 24.97 7.11
CA ALA A 406 -2.13 25.74 5.89
C ALA A 406 -0.99 25.15 5.02
N ASP A 407 -0.65 23.87 5.25
CA ASP A 407 0.41 23.14 4.56
C ASP A 407 1.78 23.86 4.58
N GLY A 408 2.72 23.44 3.72
CA GLY A 408 4.05 24.05 3.63
C GLY A 408 4.03 25.54 3.24
N ARG A 409 2.96 26.01 2.59
CA ARG A 409 2.80 27.43 2.19
C ARG A 409 2.52 28.32 3.40
N GLY A 410 1.66 27.86 4.32
CA GLY A 410 1.37 28.57 5.56
C GLY A 410 2.59 28.66 6.46
N LEU A 411 3.33 27.56 6.61
CA LEU A 411 4.59 27.57 7.38
C LEU A 411 5.62 28.55 6.80
N PHE A 412 5.75 28.61 5.47
CA PHE A 412 6.63 29.57 4.81
C PHE A 412 6.21 31.02 5.09
N GLY A 413 4.91 31.32 4.98
CA GLY A 413 4.37 32.64 5.31
C GLY A 413 4.57 33.02 6.78
N TYR A 414 4.29 32.09 7.69
CA TYR A 414 4.55 32.25 9.12
C TYR A 414 6.02 32.53 9.41
N GLY A 415 6.92 31.73 8.85
CA GLY A 415 8.37 31.90 9.01
C GLY A 415 8.86 33.27 8.53
N ILE A 416 8.37 33.73 7.37
CA ILE A 416 8.67 35.09 6.88
C ILE A 416 8.18 36.15 7.87
N GLY A 417 6.95 36.01 8.39
CA GLY A 417 6.40 36.95 9.36
C GLY A 417 7.24 37.05 10.63
N VAL A 418 7.66 35.91 11.20
CA VAL A 418 8.54 35.85 12.38
C VAL A 418 9.90 36.50 12.07
N VAL A 419 10.58 36.03 11.01
CA VAL A 419 11.94 36.48 10.68
C VAL A 419 11.97 37.97 10.39
N LEU A 420 11.07 38.47 9.54
CA LEU A 420 11.05 39.89 9.19
C LEU A 420 10.71 40.76 10.38
N THR A 421 9.82 40.31 11.28
CA THR A 421 9.45 41.10 12.45
C THR A 421 10.56 41.14 13.49
N VAL A 422 11.18 40.00 13.79
CA VAL A 422 12.32 39.93 14.71
C VAL A 422 13.47 40.80 14.17
N LEU A 423 13.82 40.66 12.89
CA LEU A 423 14.85 41.48 12.24
C LEU A 423 14.47 42.97 12.25
N ALA A 424 13.24 43.32 11.91
CA ALA A 424 12.79 44.71 11.90
C ALA A 424 12.89 45.33 13.29
N MET A 425 12.48 44.61 14.34
CA MET A 425 12.53 45.07 15.73
C MET A 425 13.94 45.03 16.35
N THR A 426 14.91 44.37 15.69
CA THR A 426 16.33 44.60 15.97
C THR A 426 16.75 46.03 15.61
N TYR A 427 16.14 46.65 14.59
CA TYR A 427 16.55 47.98 14.09
C TYR A 427 15.56 49.10 14.39
N LEU A 428 14.29 48.78 14.64
CA LEU A 428 13.19 49.73 14.83
C LEU A 428 12.71 49.71 16.28
N GLY A 429 13.29 50.56 17.12
CA GLY A 429 12.83 50.81 18.49
C GLY A 429 12.35 52.25 18.68
N PRO A 430 11.23 52.48 19.39
CA PRO A 430 10.81 53.83 19.73
C PRO A 430 11.83 54.47 20.68
N GLY A 431 12.48 55.55 20.22
CA GLY A 431 13.48 56.29 21.01
C GLY A 431 14.95 55.92 20.75
N GLY A 432 15.24 55.01 19.83
CA GLY A 432 16.62 54.60 19.48
C GLY A 432 17.15 53.40 20.28
N ASP A 433 16.35 52.84 21.20
CA ASP A 433 16.69 51.64 21.95
C ASP A 433 16.50 50.38 21.10
N VAL A 434 17.48 49.48 21.13
CA VAL A 434 17.43 48.21 20.42
C VAL A 434 16.72 47.16 21.29
N VAL A 435 15.57 46.66 20.84
CA VAL A 435 14.76 45.67 21.60
C VAL A 435 15.44 44.29 21.63
N VAL A 436 16.24 43.98 20.60
CA VAL A 436 17.07 42.76 20.51
C VAL A 436 18.55 43.17 20.57
N SER A 437 19.10 43.35 21.76
CA SER A 437 20.49 43.81 21.90
C SER A 437 21.51 42.72 21.60
N ASP A 438 22.77 43.11 21.33
CA ASP A 438 23.89 42.21 21.03
C ASP A 438 24.46 41.49 22.27
N ASP A 439 23.61 41.20 23.26
CA ASP A 439 23.96 40.35 24.39
C ASP A 439 23.58 38.89 24.12
N ALA A 440 24.04 37.99 24.98
CA ALA A 440 23.82 36.56 24.82
C ALA A 440 22.34 36.18 24.66
N ILE A 441 21.43 36.92 25.31
CA ILE A 441 19.98 36.62 25.31
C ILE A 441 19.33 37.15 24.03
N GLY A 442 19.73 38.31 23.53
CA GLY A 442 19.24 38.86 22.27
C GLY A 442 19.73 38.04 21.07
N VAL A 443 21.00 37.61 21.07
CA VAL A 443 21.52 36.68 20.05
C VAL A 443 20.81 35.33 20.11
N ALA A 444 20.56 34.79 21.32
CA ALA A 444 19.82 33.55 21.50
C ALA A 444 18.37 33.65 21.02
N TRP A 445 17.71 34.79 21.20
CA TRP A 445 16.37 35.05 20.66
C TRP A 445 16.38 35.13 19.14
N LEU A 446 17.30 35.89 18.56
CA LEU A 446 17.42 36.07 17.12
C LEU A 446 17.65 34.73 16.40
N LEU A 447 18.69 33.99 16.78
CA LEU A 447 19.02 32.72 16.14
C LEU A 447 18.04 31.60 16.54
N GLY A 448 17.62 31.60 17.81
CA GLY A 448 16.71 30.58 18.35
C GLY A 448 15.34 30.64 17.69
N SER A 449 14.80 31.84 17.40
CA SER A 449 13.50 31.98 16.74
C SER A 449 13.53 31.43 15.30
N MET A 450 14.62 31.67 14.56
CA MET A 450 14.84 31.08 13.24
C MET A 450 14.94 29.55 13.30
N LEU A 451 15.70 29.02 14.27
CA LEU A 451 15.84 27.59 14.49
C LEU A 451 14.49 26.95 14.88
N ALA A 452 13.69 27.60 15.73
CA ALA A 452 12.37 27.12 16.14
C ALA A 452 11.41 27.01 14.94
N VAL A 453 11.42 27.98 14.02
CA VAL A 453 10.67 27.91 12.76
C VAL A 453 11.15 26.72 11.91
N LEU A 454 12.48 26.54 11.77
CA LEU A 454 13.05 25.42 11.03
C LEU A 454 12.68 24.06 11.64
N LEU A 455 12.73 23.91 12.97
CA LEU A 455 12.34 22.68 13.65
C LEU A 455 10.86 22.34 13.40
N GLY A 456 9.97 23.33 13.39
CA GLY A 456 8.58 23.14 12.94
C GLY A 456 8.47 22.66 11.48
N ALA A 457 9.39 23.11 10.62
CA ALA A 457 9.49 22.66 9.22
C ALA A 457 9.96 21.22 9.03
N PHE A 458 10.58 20.62 10.05
CA PHE A 458 11.01 19.22 10.02
C PHE A 458 10.24 18.31 10.98
N ALA A 459 9.17 18.82 11.62
CA ALA A 459 8.28 18.00 12.42
C ALA A 459 7.77 16.78 11.62
N PRO A 460 7.79 15.55 12.19
CA PRO A 460 7.40 14.33 11.49
C PRO A 460 6.00 14.43 10.88
N ARG A 461 5.84 14.05 9.61
CA ARG A 461 4.54 14.13 8.91
C ARG A 461 3.43 13.31 9.60
N ARG A 462 3.80 12.24 10.31
CA ARG A 462 2.91 11.40 11.14
C ARG A 462 2.23 12.15 12.29
N TRP A 463 2.77 13.27 12.76
CA TRP A 463 2.13 14.06 13.83
C TRP A 463 0.92 14.86 13.34
N PHE A 464 0.67 14.87 12.03
CA PHE A 464 -0.36 15.67 11.38
C PHE A 464 -1.33 14.82 10.55
N ARG A 465 -1.29 13.50 10.72
CA ARG A 465 -2.21 12.56 10.08
C ARG A 465 -2.89 11.76 11.17
N ASP A 466 -4.21 11.69 11.11
CA ASP A 466 -5.00 10.81 11.97
C ASP A 466 -4.92 9.41 11.38
N ASP A 467 -3.87 8.67 11.75
CA ASP A 467 -3.79 7.23 11.52
C ASP A 467 -4.67 6.56 12.60
N ALA A 468 -5.83 6.00 12.21
CA ALA A 468 -6.73 5.24 13.08
C ALA A 468 -6.84 3.79 12.60
#